data_AF-A0A8T9APM5-F1
#
_entry.id   AF-A0A8T9APM5-F1
#
_cell.length_a   1.000
_cell.length_b   1.000
_cell.length_c   1.000
_cell.angle_alpha   90.00
_cell.angle_beta   90.00
_cell.angle_gamma   90.00
#
_symmetry.space_group_name_H-M   'P 1'
#
loop_
_entity.id
_entity.type
_entity.pdbx_description
1 polymer ?
#
loop_
_entity_poly.entity_id
_entity_poly.type
_entity_poly.pdbx_seq_one_letter_code
_entity_poly.pdbx_strand_id
1 'polypeptide(L)' 'MDVTTQLVKHVLSSSLETIPEKAMERAKLSILDTIACAIGGSNDPIARFSRNLG' A
#
# COMPACT_ATOMS: atom_id res chain seq x y z
N MET A 1 -27.87 -0.35 -6.72
CA MET A 1 -26.67 -1.19 -6.59
C MET A 1 -26.29 -1.22 -5.13
N ASP A 2 -26.06 -2.40 -4.56
CA ASP A 2 -25.49 -2.53 -3.23
C ASP A 2 -24.06 -1.95 -3.18
N VAL A 3 -23.58 -1.65 -1.97
CA VAL A 3 -22.30 -0.97 -1.73
C VAL A 3 -21.12 -1.78 -2.28
N THR A 4 -21.17 -3.11 -2.14
CA THR A 4 -20.12 -4.00 -2.67
C THR A 4 -20.01 -3.86 -4.17
N THR A 5 -21.13 -3.92 -4.90
CA THR A 5 -21.13 -3.74 -6.35
C THR A 5 -20.64 -2.33 -6.74
N GLN A 6 -20.93 -1.29 -5.95
CA GLN A 6 -20.41 0.07 -6.21
C GLN A 6 -18.88 0.16 -6.04
N LEU A 7 -18.33 -0.46 -4.99
CA LEU A 7 -16.88 -0.51 -4.76
C LEU A 7 -16.17 -1.26 -5.87
N VAL A 8 -16.67 -2.44 -6.25
CA VAL A 8 -16.11 -3.23 -7.34
C VAL A 8 -16.10 -2.42 -8.64
N LYS A 9 -17.23 -1.77 -8.96
CA LYS A 9 -17.31 -0.93 -10.16
C LYS A 9 -16.30 0.22 -10.12
N HIS A 10 -16.16 0.90 -8.98
CA HIS A 10 -15.20 2.00 -8.82
C HIS A 10 -13.76 1.54 -9.07
N VAL A 11 -13.34 0.42 -8.47
CA VAL A 11 -12.01 -0.16 -8.66
C VAL A 11 -11.78 -0.52 -10.12
N LEU A 12 -12.73 -1.22 -10.77
CA LEU A 12 -12.60 -1.61 -12.17
C LEU A 12 -12.59 -0.42 -13.14
N SER A 13 -13.24 0.68 -12.79
CA SER A 13 -13.27 1.90 -13.59
C SER A 13 -12.10 2.85 -13.34
N SER A 14 -11.25 2.57 -12.35
CA SER A 14 -10.13 3.44 -12.00
C SER A 14 -9.00 3.30 -13.03
N SER A 15 -8.50 4.43 -13.51
CA SER A 15 -7.33 4.50 -14.39
C SER A 15 -6.35 5.56 -13.91
N LEU A 16 -5.12 5.55 -14.41
CA LEU A 16 -4.08 6.47 -13.98
C LEU A 16 -4.50 7.94 -14.15
N GLU A 17 -5.21 8.24 -15.25
CA GLU A 17 -5.69 9.58 -15.59
C GLU A 17 -6.76 10.08 -14.63
N THR A 18 -7.47 9.18 -13.94
CA THR A 18 -8.51 9.51 -12.96
C THR A 18 -7.97 9.74 -11.54
N ILE A 19 -6.71 9.40 -11.28
CA ILE A 19 -6.11 9.54 -9.96
C ILE A 19 -5.65 11.00 -9.75
N PRO A 20 -6.10 11.69 -8.69
CA PRO A 20 -5.63 13.04 -8.41
C PRO A 20 -4.12 13.09 -8.18
N GLU A 21 -3.43 14.06 -8.77
CA GLU A 21 -1.98 14.22 -8.65
C GLU A 21 -1.50 14.23 -7.19
N LYS A 22 -2.20 14.98 -6.32
CA LYS A 22 -1.91 15.02 -4.88
C LYS A 22 -2.03 13.66 -4.19
N ALA A 23 -2.94 12.79 -4.65
CA ALA A 23 -3.05 11.42 -4.14
C ALA A 23 -1.85 10.59 -4.57
N MET A 24 -1.37 10.77 -5.81
CA MET A 24 -0.16 10.13 -6.33
C MET A 24 1.10 10.55 -5.56
N GLU A 25 1.27 11.85 -5.28
CA GLU A 25 2.40 12.36 -4.50
C GLU A 25 2.42 11.76 -3.08
N ARG A 26 1.27 11.71 -2.42
CA ARG A 26 1.14 11.08 -1.09
C ARG A 26 1.42 9.59 -1.14
N ALA A 27 0.96 8.89 -2.18
CA ALA A 27 1.23 7.47 -2.37
C ALA A 27 2.74 7.20 -2.51
N LYS A 28 3.45 8.02 -3.29
CA LYS A 28 4.92 7.93 -3.42
C LYS A 28 5.62 8.07 -2.08
N LEU A 29 5.24 9.06 -1.27
CA LEU A 29 5.80 9.27 0.06
C LEU A 29 5.49 8.10 1.00
N SER A 30 4.26 7.58 0.96
CA SER A 30 3.85 6.42 1.77
C SER A 30 4.62 5.15 1.39
N ILE A 31 4.87 4.92 0.10
CA ILE A 31 5.71 3.80 -0.37
C ILE A 31 7.14 3.94 0.17
N LEU A 32 7.73 5.14 0.04
CA LEU A 32 9.07 5.41 0.53
C LEU A 32 9.19 5.18 2.04
N ASP A 33 8.25 5.70 2.82
CA ASP A 33 8.21 5.53 4.27
C ASP A 33 8.07 4.06 4.67
N THR A 34 7.19 3.31 3.98
CA THR A 34 7.00 1.88 4.22
C THR A 34 8.28 1.09 4.01
N ILE A 35 9.01 1.37 2.93
CA ILE A 35 10.30 0.72 2.63
C ILE A 35 11.33 1.08 3.68
N ALA A 36 11.45 2.36 4.05
CA ALA A 36 12.40 2.81 5.06
C ALA A 36 12.13 2.15 6.42
N CYS A 37 10.86 2.11 6.85
CA CYS A 37 10.44 1.42 8.07
C CYS A 37 10.76 -0.08 8.03
N ALA A 38 10.47 -0.75 6.91
CA ALA A 38 10.76 -2.17 6.75
C ALA A 38 12.27 -2.47 6.82
N ILE A 39 13.11 -1.64 6.19
CA ILE A 39 14.57 -1.77 6.26
C ILE A 39 15.06 -1.53 7.69
N GLY A 40 14.62 -0.45 8.33
CA GLY A 40 15.02 -0.11 9.70
C GLY A 40 14.63 -1.21 10.70
N GLY A 41 13.39 -1.68 10.62
CA GLY A 41 12.87 -2.77 11.46
C GLY A 41 13.34 -4.17 11.05
N SER A 42 14.04 -4.33 9.94
CA SER A 42 14.45 -5.67 9.45
C SER A 42 15.42 -6.40 10.39
N ASN A 43 16.05 -5.67 11.32
CA ASN A 43 16.94 -6.22 12.33
C ASN A 43 16.27 -6.46 13.68
N ASP A 44 15.01 -6.04 13.86
CA ASP A 44 14.28 -6.28 15.10
C ASP A 44 14.12 -7.79 15.37
N PRO A 45 14.11 -8.22 16.65
CA PRO A 45 13.94 -9.63 17.00
C PRO A 45 12.68 -10.26 16.39
N ILE A 46 11.58 -9.51 16.31
CA ILE A 46 10.33 -10.00 15.70
C ILE A 46 10.50 -10.23 14.19
N ALA A 47 11.17 -9.33 13.48
CA ALA A 47 11.42 -9.48 12.04
C ALA A 47 12.36 -10.65 11.75
N ARG A 48 13.38 -10.87 12.61
CA ARG A 48 14.28 -12.02 12.50
C ARG A 48 13.58 -13.34 12.79
N PHE A 49 12.72 -13.38 13.81
CA PHE A 49 11.92 -14.56 14.13
C PHE A 49 11.01 -14.96 12.96
N SER A 50 10.32 -14.00 12.36
CA SER A 50 9.42 -14.24 11.22
C SER A 50 10.12 -14.86 9.99
N ARG A 51 11.43 -14.64 9.80
CA ARG A 51 12.18 -15.25 8.68
C ARG A 51 12.28 -16.77 8.78
N ASN A 52 12.17 -17.31 9.99
CA ASN A 52 12.27 -18.74 10.25
C ASN A 52 10.89 -19.44 10.27
N LEU A 53 9.80 -18.71 9.99
CA LEU A 53 8.44 -19.23 9.97
C LEU A 53 7.96 -19.66 8.56
N GLY A 54 8.79 -19.48 7.52
CA GLY A 54 8.54 -19.95 6.16
C GLY A 54 9.41 -21.14 5.81
#